data_AF-A0A836BLD9-F1
#
_entry.id   AF-A0A836BLD9-F1
#
_cell.length_a   1.000
_cell.length_b   1.000
_cell.length_c   1.000
_cell.angle_alpha   90.00
_cell.angle_beta   90.00
_cell.angle_gamma   90.00
#
_symmetry.space_group_name_H-M   'P 1'
#
loop_
_entity.id
_entity.type
_entity.pdbx_description
1 polymer ?
#
loop_
_entity_poly.entity_id
_entity_poly.type
_entity_poly.pdbx_seq_one_letter_code
_entity_poly.pdbx_strand_id
1 'polypeptide(L)' 'MKIFLDTANLESIKMYNDMGLLDGITTNPSLLAKEGGDPHKTMEEIVSIIKGDVSLEVVAT' A
#
# COMPACT_ATOMS: atom_id res chain seq x y z
N MET A 1 -2.93 -6.94 18.78
CA MET A 1 -1.91 -7.26 17.76
C MET A 1 -2.39 -6.64 16.46
N LYS A 2 -1.55 -5.88 15.75
CA LYS A 2 -1.92 -5.27 14.47
C LYS A 2 -1.36 -6.10 13.31
N ILE A 3 -2.09 -6.18 12.21
CA ILE A 3 -1.71 -6.88 10.98
C ILE A 3 -1.48 -5.85 9.87
N PHE A 4 -0.28 -5.86 9.30
CA PHE A 4 0.09 -5.00 8.19
C PHE A 4 0.40 -5.86 6.97
N LEU A 5 0.01 -5.38 5.80
CA LEU A 5 0.42 -5.96 4.52
C LEU A 5 1.58 -5.13 3.96
N ASP A 6 2.62 -5.79 3.46
CA ASP A 6 3.79 -5.15 2.85
C ASP A 6 3.76 -5.35 1.33
N THR A 7 3.14 -4.41 0.62
CA THR A 7 2.97 -4.50 -0.84
C THR A 7 2.57 -3.16 -1.46
N ALA A 8 2.74 -3.03 -2.77
CA ALA A 8 2.16 -1.97 -3.58
C ALA A 8 1.04 -2.50 -4.52
N ASN A 9 0.76 -3.80 -4.51
CA ASN A 9 -0.21 -4.43 -5.40
C ASN A 9 -1.65 -4.13 -4.97
N LEU A 10 -2.33 -3.26 -5.70
CA LEU A 10 -3.67 -2.77 -5.36
C LEU A 10 -4.74 -3.86 -5.27
N GLU A 11 -4.65 -4.92 -6.07
CA GLU A 11 -5.59 -6.05 -6.04
C GLU A 11 -5.50 -6.80 -4.71
N SER A 12 -4.28 -7.13 -4.27
CA SER A 12 -4.03 -7.77 -2.98
C SER A 12 -4.49 -6.90 -1.82
N ILE A 13 -4.16 -5.60 -1.86
CA ILE A 13 -4.54 -4.62 -0.83
C ILE A 13 -6.05 -4.59 -0.68
N LYS A 14 -6.78 -4.47 -1.80
CA LYS A 14 -8.23 -4.45 -1.79
C LYS A 14 -8.82 -5.75 -1.25
N MET A 15 -8.33 -6.89 -1.70
CA MET A 15 -8.81 -8.20 -1.26
C MET A 15 -8.68 -8.39 0.26
N TYR A 16 -7.51 -8.14 0.84
CA TYR A 16 -7.29 -8.36 2.27
C TYR A 16 -7.95 -7.28 3.14
N ASN A 17 -8.08 -6.05 2.64
CA ASN A 17 -8.84 -4.99 3.31
C ASN A 17 -10.35 -5.32 3.35
N ASP A 18 -10.92 -5.84 2.25
CA ASP A 18 -12.33 -6.24 2.17
C ASP A 18 -12.63 -7.44 3.08
N MET A 19 -11.65 -8.30 3.35
CA MET A 19 -11.73 -9.37 4.36
C MET A 19 -11.67 -8.85 5.81
N GLY A 20 -11.38 -7.57 6.03
CA GLY A 20 -11.24 -6.97 7.36
C GLY A 20 -10.00 -7.42 8.12
N LEU A 21 -8.95 -7.86 7.41
CA LEU A 21 -7.74 -8.41 8.02
C LEU A 21 -6.64 -7.38 8.28
N LEU A 22 -6.70 -6.22 7.62
CA LEU A 22 -5.61 -5.24 7.64
C LEU A 22 -5.89 -4.10 8.61
N ASP A 23 -4.95 -3.85 9.52
CA ASP A 23 -4.88 -2.63 10.33
C ASP A 23 -4.08 -1.53 9.63
N GLY A 24 -3.33 -1.88 8.58
CA GLY A 24 -2.54 -0.93 7.81
C GLY A 24 -1.75 -1.55 6.65
N ILE A 25 -1.03 -0.69 5.95
CA ILE A 25 -0.15 -1.01 4.82
C ILE A 25 1.23 -0.40 5.04
N THR A 26 2.26 -1.14 4.63
CA THR A 26 3.61 -0.60 4.41
C THR A 26 3.99 -0.76 2.94
N THR A 27 4.69 0.23 2.40
CA THR A 27 5.30 0.11 1.08
C THR A 27 6.64 0.83 1.03
N ASN A 28 7.43 0.51 0.02
CA ASN A 28 8.73 1.10 -0.23
C ASN A 28 8.96 1.33 -1.73
N PRO A 29 9.98 2.12 -2.12
CA PRO A 29 10.24 2.42 -3.53
C PRO A 29 10.44 1.18 -4.41
N SER A 30 10.97 0.09 -3.85
CA SER A 30 11.19 -1.14 -4.62
C SER A 30 9.89 -1.88 -4.92
N LEU A 31 8.92 -1.86 -3.99
CA LEU A 31 7.59 -2.44 -4.21
C LEU A 31 6.80 -1.60 -5.22
N LEU A 32 6.81 -0.27 -5.08
CA LEU A 32 6.17 0.63 -6.04
C LEU A 32 6.75 0.47 -7.45
N ALA A 33 8.08 0.33 -7.58
CA ALA A 33 8.73 0.13 -8.87
C ALA A 33 8.37 -1.21 -9.54
N LYS A 34 8.08 -2.26 -8.76
CA LYS A 34 7.68 -3.58 -9.28
C LYS A 34 6.31 -3.57 -9.93
N GLU A 35 5.37 -2.80 -9.39
CA GLU A 35 4.03 -2.65 -9.98
C GLU A 35 4.08 -1.80 -11.26
N GLY A 36 5.11 -0.96 -11.40
CA GLY A 36 5.29 -0.06 -12.53
C GLY A 36 4.29 1.10 -12.53
N GLY A 37 4.29 1.88 -13.61
CA GLY A 37 3.41 3.04 -13.75
C GLY A 37 3.84 4.25 -12.93
N ASP A 38 2.86 5.06 -12.50
CA ASP A 38 3.07 6.28 -11.74
C ASP A 38 2.97 5.99 -10.23
N PRO A 39 4.08 6.03 -9.47
CA PRO A 39 4.08 5.72 -8.04
C PRO A 39 3.13 6.62 -7.24
N HIS A 40 2.95 7.87 -7.67
CA HIS A 40 2.09 8.82 -6.94
C HIS A 40 0.63 8.38 -6.99
N LYS A 41 0.16 7.92 -8.15
CA LYS A 41 -1.21 7.40 -8.30
C LYS A 41 -1.41 6.12 -7.49
N THR A 42 -0.45 5.21 -7.51
CA THR A 42 -0.54 3.99 -6.69
C THR A 42 -0.62 4.34 -5.21
N MET A 43 0.19 5.29 -4.75
CA MET A 43 0.14 5.78 -3.36
C MET A 43 -1.21 6.42 -3.00
N GLU A 44 -1.79 7.25 -3.87
CA GLU A 44 -3.13 7.83 -3.68
C GLU A 44 -4.21 6.76 -3.57
N GLU A 45 -4.16 5.75 -4.45
CA GLU A 45 -5.11 4.64 -4.42
C GLU A 45 -4.98 3.82 -3.12
N ILE A 46 -3.75 3.53 -2.66
CA ILE A 46 -3.50 2.84 -1.39
C ILE A 46 -4.15 3.58 -0.22
N VAL A 47 -3.94 4.90 -0.13
CA VAL A 47 -4.52 5.73 0.93
C VAL A 47 -6.05 5.78 0.85
N SER A 48 -6.62 5.69 -0.36
CA SER A 48 -8.07 5.66 -0.54
C SER A 48 -8.72 4.33 -0.09
N ILE A 49 -7.98 3.21 -0.17
CA ILE A 49 -8.48 1.86 0.16
C ILE A 49 -8.34 1.59 1.66
N ILE A 50 -7.18 1.91 2.24
CA ILE A 50 -6.86 1.57 3.63
C ILE A 50 -7.39 2.64 4.58
N LYS A 51 -8.29 2.24 5.49
CA LYS A 51 -8.81 3.11 6.54
C LYS A 51 -7.90 3.20 7.78
N GLY A 52 -6.85 2.37 7.82
CA GLY A 52 -5.90 2.27 8.91
C GLY A 52 -4.59 3.00 8.66
N ASP A 53 -3.52 2.53 9.30
CA ASP A 53 -2.20 3.17 9.21
C ASP A 53 -1.57 2.91 7.83
N VAL A 54 -1.04 3.95 7.17
CA VAL A 54 -0.37 3.82 5.86
C VAL A 54 1.04 4.38 5.95
N SER A 55 2.05 3.54 5.70
CA SER A 55 3.46 3.93 5.62
C SER A 55 3.94 3.89 4.18
N LEU A 56 4.27 5.06 3.63
CA LEU A 56 4.78 5.22 2.27
C LEU A 56 6.22 5.76 2.31
N GLU A 57 7.21 4.96 1.96
CA GLU A 57 8.58 5.44 1.83
C GLU A 57 8.84 6.08 0.45
N VAL A 58 9.64 7.14 0.44
CA VAL A 58 10.00 7.91 -0.76
C VAL A 58 11.52 8.05 -0.86
N VAL A 59 12.02 8.33 -2.06
CA VAL A 59 13.42 8.72 -2.30
C VAL A 59 13.49 10.23 -2.55
N ALA A 60 14.44 10.90 -1.92
CA ALA A 60 14.78 12.28 -2.28
C ALA A 60 15.49 12.29 -3.64
N THR A 61 15.15 13.25 -4.49
CA THR A 61 15.85 13.51 -5.76
C THR A 61 16.69 14.77 -5.63
#